data_AF-A0A0Q8CE84-F1
#
_entry.id   AF-A0A0Q8CE84-F1
#
_cell.length_a   1.000
_cell.length_b   1.000
_cell.length_c   1.000
_cell.angle_alpha   90.00
_cell.angle_beta   90.00
_cell.angle_gamma   90.00
#
_symmetry.space_group_name_H-M   'P 1'
#
loop_
_entity.id
_entity.type
_entity.pdbx_description
1 polymer ?
#
loop_
_entity_poly.entity_id
_entity_poly.type
_entity_poly.pdbx_seq_one_letter_code
_entity_poly.pdbx_strand_id
1 'polypeptide(L)'
;MARLLETTPLDDITVAELCREAGVHRTTFYAHADDVHDFALAEFSRGIDRLTAVAVEPASESVAHVAGRYVESMRQVFEHVAEDRAGYRALFGSSTRGVFRGVLDERMRARAQRALEVWADQGVVGAPVGSAAQAEAAAFIAGALVGVIESWALGDDGDAAAAAARVSTLMPGWWPRAE
;
A
#
# COMPACT_ATOMS: atom_id res chain seq x y z
N MET A 1 -2.55 -18.61 -5.44
CA MET A 1 -3.60 -17.58 -5.32
C MET A 1 -3.66 -16.70 -6.56
N ALA A 2 -2.63 -15.89 -6.86
CA ALA A 2 -2.62 -14.98 -8.02
C ALA A 2 -3.11 -15.63 -9.33
N ARG A 3 -2.58 -16.81 -9.69
CA ARG A 3 -3.02 -17.58 -10.87
C ARG A 3 -4.50 -17.97 -10.85
N LEU A 4 -5.08 -18.31 -9.70
CA LEU A 4 -6.51 -18.64 -9.61
C LEU A 4 -7.37 -17.40 -9.82
N LEU A 5 -6.92 -16.24 -9.34
CA LEU A 5 -7.63 -14.97 -9.44
C LEU A 5 -7.66 -14.40 -10.88
N GLU A 6 -6.83 -14.92 -11.79
CA GLU A 6 -6.90 -14.59 -13.22
C GLU A 6 -8.18 -15.14 -13.89
N THR A 7 -8.74 -16.23 -13.38
CA THR A 7 -9.87 -16.94 -14.01
C THR A 7 -11.06 -17.17 -13.10
N THR A 8 -10.89 -17.02 -11.78
CA THR A 8 -11.90 -17.38 -10.78
C THR A 8 -12.08 -16.22 -9.79
N PRO A 9 -13.33 -15.73 -9.57
CA PRO A 9 -13.60 -14.75 -8.52
C PRO A 9 -13.13 -15.23 -7.14
N LEU A 10 -12.64 -14.33 -6.30
CA LEU A 10 -12.14 -14.69 -4.96
C LEU A 10 -13.19 -15.44 -4.13
N ASP A 11 -14.44 -15.02 -4.21
CA ASP A 11 -15.57 -15.60 -3.47
C ASP A 11 -15.89 -17.05 -3.89
N ASP A 12 -15.43 -17.47 -5.07
CA ASP A 12 -15.64 -18.82 -5.62
C ASP A 12 -14.43 -19.76 -5.39
N ILE A 13 -13.28 -19.24 -4.93
CA ILE A 13 -12.09 -20.06 -4.70
C ILE A 13 -12.22 -20.81 -3.38
N THR A 14 -12.10 -22.14 -3.43
CA THR A 14 -12.08 -22.96 -2.22
C THR A 14 -10.66 -23.20 -1.68
N VAL A 15 -10.55 -23.47 -0.38
CA VAL A 15 -9.27 -23.90 0.24
C VAL A 15 -8.71 -25.15 -0.44
N ALA A 16 -9.57 -26.08 -0.91
CA ALA A 16 -9.12 -27.27 -1.63
C ALA A 16 -8.40 -26.92 -2.93
N GLU A 17 -8.99 -26.05 -3.74
CA GLU A 17 -8.44 -25.64 -5.02
C GLU A 17 -7.16 -24.86 -4.84
N LEU A 18 -7.12 -23.95 -3.87
CA LEU A 18 -5.92 -23.21 -3.52
C LEU A 18 -4.78 -24.14 -3.07
N CYS A 19 -5.06 -25.09 -2.19
CA CYS A 19 -4.07 -26.06 -1.72
C CYS A 19 -3.54 -26.94 -2.87
N ARG A 20 -4.44 -27.39 -3.76
CA ARG A 20 -4.09 -28.19 -4.94
C ARG A 20 -3.19 -27.41 -5.89
N GLU A 21 -3.53 -26.15 -6.15
CA GLU A 21 -2.75 -25.25 -7.00
C GLU A 21 -1.37 -24.94 -6.41
N ALA A 22 -1.29 -24.80 -5.08
CA ALA A 22 -0.04 -24.50 -4.38
C ALA A 22 0.81 -25.75 -4.06
N GLY A 23 0.29 -26.96 -4.27
CA GLY A 23 0.98 -28.21 -3.95
C GLY A 23 1.17 -28.45 -2.44
N VAL A 24 0.26 -27.95 -1.60
CA VAL A 24 0.33 -28.08 -0.13
C VAL A 24 -0.89 -28.81 0.43
N HIS A 25 -0.76 -29.35 1.65
CA HIS A 25 -1.88 -29.96 2.35
C HIS A 25 -2.78 -28.91 3.02
N ARG A 26 -4.08 -29.22 3.16
CA ARG A 26 -5.04 -28.36 3.87
C ARG A 26 -4.64 -28.09 5.32
N THR A 27 -4.02 -29.05 6.00
CA THR A 27 -3.50 -28.87 7.37
C THR A 27 -2.41 -27.82 7.43
N THR A 28 -1.56 -27.72 6.40
CA THR A 28 -0.56 -26.65 6.26
C THR A 28 -1.24 -25.31 6.05
N PHE A 29 -2.28 -25.25 5.21
CA PHE A 29 -3.04 -24.01 4.98
C PHE A 29 -3.66 -23.47 6.27
N TYR A 30 -4.41 -24.30 6.99
CA TYR A 30 -5.09 -23.89 8.23
C TYR A 30 -4.14 -23.59 9.40
N ALA A 31 -2.83 -23.85 9.26
CA ALA A 31 -1.84 -23.36 10.21
C ALA A 31 -1.51 -21.87 10.02
N HIS A 32 -1.91 -21.27 8.90
CA HIS A 32 -1.54 -19.92 8.50
C HIS A 32 -2.71 -18.98 8.19
N ALA A 33 -3.89 -19.51 7.83
CA ALA A 33 -5.07 -18.72 7.53
C ALA A 33 -6.36 -19.48 7.85
N ASP A 34 -7.38 -18.75 8.28
CA ASP A 34 -8.68 -19.32 8.62
C ASP A 34 -9.49 -19.69 7.38
N ASP A 35 -9.42 -18.86 6.34
CA ASP A 35 -10.07 -19.06 5.06
C ASP A 35 -9.31 -18.40 3.89
N VAL A 36 -9.88 -18.51 2.70
CA VAL A 36 -9.29 -17.97 1.46
C VAL A 36 -9.23 -16.44 1.45
N HIS A 37 -10.19 -15.76 2.09
CA HIS A 37 -10.23 -14.31 2.18
C HIS A 37 -9.15 -13.79 3.13
N ASP A 38 -9.02 -14.42 4.31
CA ASP A 38 -7.97 -14.12 5.29
C ASP A 38 -6.58 -14.30 4.67
N PHE A 39 -6.36 -15.42 3.96
CA PHE A 39 -5.13 -15.66 3.23
C PHE A 39 -4.85 -14.57 2.18
N ALA A 40 -5.85 -14.23 1.35
CA ALA A 40 -5.69 -13.21 0.32
C ALA A 40 -5.38 -11.83 0.92
N LEU A 41 -6.13 -11.42 1.96
CA LEU A 41 -5.89 -10.17 2.68
C LEU A 41 -4.45 -10.11 3.23
N ALA A 42 -3.99 -11.18 3.87
CA ALA A 42 -2.65 -11.24 4.44
C ALA A 42 -1.56 -11.15 3.36
N GLU A 43 -1.67 -11.91 2.27
CA GLU A 43 -0.65 -11.95 1.22
C GLU A 43 -0.55 -10.62 0.45
N PHE A 44 -1.68 -10.08 -0.02
CA PHE A 44 -1.67 -8.83 -0.80
C PHE A 44 -1.37 -7.60 0.05
N SER A 45 -1.80 -7.57 1.32
CA SER A 45 -1.40 -6.48 2.23
C SER A 45 0.10 -6.52 2.50
N ARG A 46 0.69 -7.71 2.69
CA ARG A 46 2.13 -7.87 2.94
C ARG A 46 2.99 -7.39 1.76
N GLY A 47 2.50 -7.55 0.53
CA GLY A 47 3.15 -7.01 -0.67
C GLY A 47 3.34 -5.50 -0.59
N ILE A 48 2.24 -4.76 -0.42
CA ILE A 48 2.24 -3.30 -0.28
C ILE A 48 2.99 -2.85 0.98
N ASP A 49 2.82 -3.55 2.10
CA ASP A 49 3.43 -3.21 3.39
C ASP A 49 4.96 -3.21 3.31
N ARG A 50 5.55 -4.21 2.64
CA ARG A 50 7.01 -4.25 2.43
C ARG A 50 7.51 -3.08 1.60
N LEU A 51 6.83 -2.76 0.50
CA LEU A 51 7.26 -1.72 -0.44
C LEU A 51 7.12 -0.31 0.14
N THR A 52 6.19 -0.12 1.07
CA THR A 52 5.93 1.18 1.69
C THR A 52 6.73 1.41 2.97
N ALA A 53 7.50 0.43 3.43
CA ALA A 53 8.40 0.55 4.58
C ALA A 53 9.66 1.38 4.26
N VAL A 54 9.46 2.65 3.86
CA VAL A 54 10.55 3.59 3.61
C VAL A 54 11.21 3.95 4.94
N ALA A 55 12.49 3.63 5.07
CA ALA A 55 13.29 4.08 6.19
C ALA A 55 13.38 5.61 6.18
N VAL A 56 13.11 6.24 7.32
CA VAL A 56 13.31 7.67 7.51
C VAL A 56 14.17 7.84 8.75
N GLU A 57 15.39 8.33 8.55
CA GLU A 57 16.30 8.62 9.64
C GLU A 57 16.41 10.14 9.82
N PRO A 58 16.03 10.68 11.00
CA PRO A 58 15.98 12.13 11.22
C PRO A 58 17.32 12.87 11.12
N ALA A 59 18.46 12.16 11.25
CA ALA A 59 19.75 12.78 11.52
C ALA A 59 20.83 12.55 10.44
N SER A 60 20.56 11.75 9.42
CA SER A 60 21.59 11.26 8.49
C SER A 60 21.41 11.70 7.03
N GLU A 61 20.25 12.22 6.64
CA GLU A 61 19.93 12.46 5.22
C GLU A 61 19.04 13.71 5.00
N SER A 62 19.13 14.31 3.80
CA SER A 62 18.32 15.47 3.43
C SER A 62 16.86 15.10 3.16
N VAL A 63 15.94 16.04 3.43
CA VAL A 63 14.51 15.85 3.17
C VAL A 63 14.20 15.50 1.71
N ALA A 64 14.99 16.03 0.77
CA ALA A 64 14.82 15.78 -0.65
C ALA A 64 15.19 14.34 -1.03
N HIS A 65 16.23 13.77 -0.40
CA HIS A 65 16.61 12.38 -0.61
C HIS A 65 15.53 11.42 -0.10
N VAL A 66 14.99 11.69 1.09
CA VAL A 66 13.88 10.94 1.66
C VAL A 66 12.63 11.04 0.76
N ALA A 67 12.31 12.23 0.25
CA ALA A 67 11.22 12.42 -0.71
C ALA A 67 11.40 11.60 -1.99
N GLY A 68 12.64 11.54 -2.53
CA GLY A 68 12.98 10.68 -3.66
C GLY A 68 12.68 9.20 -3.38
N ARG A 69 13.02 8.70 -2.18
CA ARG A 69 12.67 7.32 -1.78
C ARG A 69 11.17 7.09 -1.67
N TYR A 70 10.39 8.07 -1.24
CA TYR A 70 8.93 7.95 -1.23
C TYR A 70 8.34 7.86 -2.64
N VAL A 71 8.84 8.64 -3.59
CA VAL A 71 8.42 8.55 -5.00
C VAL A 71 8.77 7.19 -5.58
N GLU A 72 10.00 6.72 -5.33
CA GLU A 72 10.47 5.40 -5.76
C GLU A 72 9.66 4.26 -5.13
N SER A 73 9.36 4.34 -3.83
CA SER A 73 8.48 3.41 -3.13
C SER A 73 7.09 3.34 -3.76
N MET A 74 6.50 4.50 -4.10
CA MET A 74 5.20 4.53 -4.78
C MET A 74 5.26 3.93 -6.19
N ARG A 75 6.34 4.15 -6.94
CA ARG A 75 6.56 3.47 -8.23
C ARG A 75 6.56 1.96 -8.06
N GLN A 76 7.33 1.44 -7.11
CA GLN A 76 7.39 0.00 -6.83
C GLN A 76 6.04 -0.57 -6.39
N VAL A 77 5.25 0.16 -5.61
CA VAL A 77 3.87 -0.23 -5.27
C VAL A 77 3.02 -0.35 -6.52
N PHE A 78 3.07 0.62 -7.43
CA PHE A 78 2.28 0.57 -8.66
C PHE A 78 2.71 -0.55 -9.60
N GLU A 79 4.01 -0.85 -9.69
CA GLU A 79 4.53 -2.01 -10.43
C GLU A 79 4.02 -3.31 -9.83
N HIS A 80 4.17 -3.48 -8.52
CA HIS A 80 3.71 -4.67 -7.82
C HIS A 80 2.19 -4.87 -7.94
N VAL A 81 1.41 -3.79 -7.85
CA VAL A 81 -0.04 -3.86 -8.07
C VAL A 81 -0.37 -4.18 -9.53
N ALA A 82 0.44 -3.74 -10.49
CA ALA A 82 0.23 -4.07 -11.89
C ALA A 82 0.56 -5.55 -12.20
N GLU A 83 1.62 -6.09 -11.58
CA GLU A 83 2.04 -7.49 -11.71
C GLU A 83 0.95 -8.45 -11.21
N ASP A 84 0.39 -8.19 -10.03
CA ASP A 84 -0.65 -9.03 -9.42
C ASP A 84 -2.05 -8.41 -9.52
N ARG A 85 -2.34 -7.66 -10.58
CA ARG A 85 -3.54 -6.81 -10.71
C ARG A 85 -4.85 -7.55 -10.50
N ALA A 86 -4.96 -8.79 -11.00
CA ALA A 86 -6.14 -9.62 -10.80
C ALA A 86 -6.45 -9.84 -9.32
N GLY A 87 -5.42 -10.03 -8.49
CA GLY A 87 -5.57 -10.23 -7.06
C GLY A 87 -6.03 -8.98 -6.32
N TYR A 88 -5.42 -7.84 -6.61
CA TYR A 88 -5.84 -6.56 -6.04
C TYR A 88 -7.27 -6.18 -6.45
N ARG A 89 -7.63 -6.40 -7.72
CA ARG A 89 -9.01 -6.21 -8.21
C ARG A 89 -10.01 -7.10 -7.48
N ALA A 90 -9.66 -8.35 -7.24
CA ALA A 90 -10.53 -9.27 -6.52
C ALA A 90 -10.77 -8.83 -5.06
N LEU A 91 -9.74 -8.31 -4.37
CA LEU A 91 -9.91 -7.76 -3.03
C LEU A 91 -10.74 -6.45 -3.03
N PHE A 92 -10.44 -5.52 -3.93
CA PHE A 92 -11.20 -4.27 -4.03
C PHE A 92 -12.61 -4.44 -4.59
N GLY A 93 -12.87 -5.52 -5.33
CA GLY A 93 -14.16 -5.81 -5.97
C GLY A 93 -15.07 -6.77 -5.19
N SER A 94 -14.60 -7.39 -4.11
CA SER A 94 -15.36 -8.36 -3.32
C SER A 94 -15.88 -7.76 -2.01
N SER A 95 -16.54 -8.60 -1.22
CA SER A 95 -17.02 -8.26 0.13
C SER A 95 -15.89 -7.83 1.08
N THR A 96 -14.62 -8.16 0.80
CA THR A 96 -13.46 -7.82 1.64
C THR A 96 -12.92 -6.41 1.38
N ARG A 97 -13.45 -5.67 0.39
CA ARG A 97 -12.98 -4.32 0.02
C ARG A 97 -12.79 -3.39 1.22
N GLY A 98 -13.77 -3.33 2.12
CA GLY A 98 -13.72 -2.47 3.30
C GLY A 98 -12.61 -2.86 4.27
N VAL A 99 -12.44 -4.16 4.51
CA VAL A 99 -11.38 -4.70 5.37
C VAL A 99 -10.02 -4.41 4.77
N PHE A 100 -9.83 -4.66 3.47
CA PHE A 100 -8.57 -4.41 2.78
C PHE A 100 -8.19 -2.93 2.79
N ARG A 101 -9.15 -2.03 2.49
CA ARG A 101 -8.93 -0.58 2.61
C ARG A 101 -8.54 -0.17 4.03
N GLY A 102 -9.18 -0.74 5.04
CA GLY A 102 -8.86 -0.47 6.46
C GLY A 102 -7.44 -0.88 6.83
N VAL A 103 -7.00 -2.08 6.40
CA VAL A 103 -5.63 -2.56 6.63
C VAL A 103 -4.61 -1.62 5.97
N LEU A 104 -4.84 -1.21 4.72
CA LEU A 104 -3.93 -0.28 4.04
C LEU A 104 -3.92 1.10 4.71
N ASP A 105 -5.07 1.63 5.10
CA ASP A 105 -5.19 2.95 5.75
C ASP A 105 -4.42 3.00 7.07
N GLU A 106 -4.60 2.02 7.95
CA GLU A 106 -3.89 1.93 9.23
C GLU A 106 -2.37 1.96 9.02
N ARG A 107 -1.90 1.16 8.07
CA ARG A 107 -0.48 1.01 7.75
C ARG A 107 0.11 2.28 7.14
N MET A 108 -0.61 2.91 6.22
CA MET A 108 -0.19 4.17 5.60
C MET A 108 -0.21 5.33 6.59
N ARG A 109 -1.19 5.40 7.50
CA ARG A 109 -1.23 6.40 8.57
C ARG A 109 0.00 6.30 9.47
N ALA A 110 0.34 5.10 9.91
CA ALA A 110 1.50 4.89 10.77
C ALA A 110 2.83 5.30 10.07
N ARG A 111 2.91 5.18 8.75
CA ARG A 111 4.07 5.62 7.96
C ARG A 111 4.10 7.12 7.77
N ALA A 112 2.97 7.72 7.40
CA ALA A 112 2.84 9.16 7.24
C ALA A 112 3.13 9.90 8.55
N GLN A 113 2.69 9.36 9.68
CA GLN A 113 2.99 9.90 11.01
C GLN A 113 4.50 9.97 11.28
N ARG A 114 5.25 8.88 11.02
CA ARG A 114 6.72 8.88 11.17
C ARG A 114 7.41 9.88 10.24
N ALA A 115 6.94 10.00 9.01
CA ALA A 115 7.46 10.98 8.06
C ALA A 115 7.25 12.41 8.58
N LEU A 116 6.04 12.70 9.07
CA LEU A 116 5.66 14.00 9.62
C LEU A 116 6.46 14.39 10.86
N GLU A 117 6.80 13.42 11.72
CA GLU A 117 7.70 13.62 12.85
C GLU A 117 9.08 14.08 12.36
N VAL A 118 9.64 13.40 11.35
CA VAL A 118 10.93 13.80 10.76
C VAL A 118 10.86 15.17 10.08
N TRP A 119 9.79 15.45 9.34
CA TRP A 119 9.61 16.76 8.69
C TRP A 119 9.53 17.90 9.70
N ALA A 120 8.86 17.68 10.83
CA ALA A 120 8.79 18.65 11.91
C ALA A 120 10.16 18.85 12.57
N ASP A 121 10.88 17.76 12.88
CA ASP A 121 12.21 17.80 13.50
C ASP A 121 13.26 18.49 12.61
N GLN A 122 13.16 18.31 11.29
CA GLN A 122 14.05 18.96 10.32
C GLN A 122 13.58 20.36 9.89
N GLY A 123 12.48 20.88 10.46
CA GLY A 123 12.03 22.25 10.24
C GLY A 123 11.48 22.52 8.83
N VAL A 124 10.86 21.53 8.19
CA VAL A 124 10.21 21.72 6.88
C VAL A 124 9.13 22.79 6.98
N VAL A 125 9.28 23.86 6.19
CA VAL A 125 8.37 25.01 6.22
C VAL A 125 6.96 24.59 5.83
N GLY A 126 6.01 24.85 6.72
CA GLY A 126 4.58 24.53 6.53
C GLY A 126 4.20 23.09 6.87
N ALA A 127 5.16 22.23 7.25
CA ALA A 127 4.82 20.91 7.75
C ALA A 127 4.01 21.02 9.07
N PRO A 128 2.97 20.18 9.26
CA PRO A 128 2.18 20.16 10.49
C PRO A 128 3.05 19.92 11.72
N VAL A 129 2.91 20.78 12.72
CA VAL A 129 3.59 20.67 14.01
C VAL A 129 2.57 20.36 15.11
N GLY A 130 2.93 19.46 16.02
CA GLY A 130 2.07 19.02 17.11
C GLY A 130 1.21 17.81 16.75
N SER A 131 0.92 16.99 17.76
CA SER A 131 0.35 15.65 17.58
C SER A 131 -1.01 15.63 16.85
N ALA A 132 -1.90 16.58 17.16
CA ALA A 132 -3.22 16.64 16.52
C ALA A 132 -3.13 16.96 15.02
N ALA A 133 -2.38 18.00 14.65
CA ALA A 133 -2.20 18.40 13.25
C ALA A 133 -1.44 17.33 12.44
N GLN A 134 -0.47 16.66 13.05
CA GLN A 134 0.22 15.52 12.43
C GLN A 134 -0.72 14.34 12.22
N ALA A 135 -1.57 14.00 13.20
CA ALA A 135 -2.55 12.93 13.06
C ALA A 135 -3.56 13.20 11.94
N GLU A 136 -4.03 14.45 11.81
CA GLU A 136 -4.92 14.89 10.72
C GLU A 136 -4.23 14.81 9.35
N ALA A 137 -2.98 15.26 9.25
CA ALA A 137 -2.22 15.18 8.02
C ALA A 137 -1.90 13.73 7.63
N ALA A 138 -1.54 12.88 8.60
CA ALA A 138 -1.32 11.46 8.38
C ALA A 138 -2.59 10.77 7.87
N ALA A 139 -3.75 11.11 8.45
CA ALA A 139 -5.06 10.63 8.00
C ALA A 139 -5.35 11.03 6.55
N PHE A 140 -5.13 12.30 6.21
CA PHE A 140 -5.33 12.82 4.87
C PHE A 140 -4.44 12.11 3.84
N ILE A 141 -3.14 12.02 4.12
CA ILE A 141 -2.16 11.39 3.23
C ILE A 141 -2.48 9.91 3.03
N ALA A 142 -2.75 9.17 4.11
CA ALA A 142 -3.08 7.76 4.04
C ALA A 142 -4.34 7.51 3.19
N GLY A 143 -5.42 8.24 3.46
CA GLY A 143 -6.66 8.12 2.69
C GLY A 143 -6.46 8.41 1.20
N ALA A 144 -5.67 9.44 0.88
CA ALA A 144 -5.32 9.79 -0.50
C ALA A 144 -4.52 8.66 -1.18
N LEU A 145 -3.46 8.16 -0.55
CA LEU A 145 -2.63 7.09 -1.11
C LEU A 145 -3.42 5.79 -1.31
N VAL A 146 -4.23 5.37 -0.33
CA VAL A 146 -5.10 4.19 -0.45
C VAL A 146 -6.11 4.37 -1.58
N GLY A 147 -6.68 5.56 -1.73
CA GLY A 147 -7.58 5.89 -2.84
C GLY A 147 -6.90 5.78 -4.21
N VAL A 148 -5.67 6.30 -4.35
CA VAL A 148 -4.92 6.20 -5.60
C VAL A 148 -4.52 4.75 -5.90
N ILE A 149 -4.07 3.99 -4.91
CA ILE A 149 -3.73 2.56 -5.09
C ILE A 149 -4.96 1.75 -5.53
N GLU A 150 -6.12 1.98 -4.91
CA GLU A 150 -7.37 1.33 -5.33
C GLU A 150 -7.73 1.72 -6.77
N SER A 151 -7.68 3.01 -7.10
CA SER A 151 -7.96 3.49 -8.46
C SER A 151 -6.98 2.89 -9.48
N TRP A 152 -5.71 2.74 -9.12
CA TRP A 152 -4.69 2.12 -9.96
C TRP A 152 -4.98 0.64 -10.20
N ALA A 153 -5.27 -0.12 -9.14
CA ALA A 153 -5.60 -1.54 -9.23
C ALA A 153 -6.84 -1.79 -10.12
N LEU A 154 -7.86 -0.96 -9.99
CA LEU A 154 -9.11 -1.08 -10.75
C LEU A 154 -8.99 -0.59 -12.19
N GLY A 155 -8.12 0.39 -12.47
CA GLY A 155 -7.83 0.87 -13.83
C GLY A 155 -6.96 -0.08 -14.64
N ASP A 156 -6.62 0.29 -15.88
CA ASP A 156 -5.77 -0.49 -16.81
C ASP A 156 -4.42 0.19 -17.15
N ASP A 157 -4.12 1.33 -16.53
CA ASP A 157 -2.85 2.03 -16.73
C ASP A 157 -1.67 1.15 -16.26
N GLY A 158 -0.64 1.04 -17.09
CA GLY A 158 0.57 0.26 -16.84
C GLY A 158 1.82 1.12 -16.62
N ASP A 159 1.73 2.45 -16.78
CA ASP A 159 2.86 3.35 -16.56
C ASP A 159 3.00 3.74 -15.08
N ALA A 160 3.61 2.83 -14.31
CA ALA A 160 3.83 3.01 -12.88
C ALA A 160 4.69 4.24 -12.55
N ALA A 161 5.65 4.59 -13.42
CA ALA A 161 6.50 5.77 -13.25
C ALA A 161 5.69 7.05 -13.39
N ALA A 162 4.86 7.16 -14.43
CA ALA A 162 3.96 8.30 -14.59
C ALA A 162 2.93 8.38 -13.45
N ALA A 163 2.43 7.25 -12.96
CA ALA A 163 1.52 7.21 -11.82
C ALA A 163 2.16 7.74 -10.53
N ALA A 164 3.39 7.31 -10.22
CA ALA A 164 4.16 7.80 -9.08
C ALA A 164 4.46 9.30 -9.19
N ALA A 165 4.83 9.78 -10.38
CA ALA A 165 5.03 11.20 -10.63
C ALA A 165 3.75 12.01 -10.38
N ARG A 166 2.58 11.52 -10.84
CA ARG A 166 1.29 12.17 -10.56
C ARG A 166 1.01 12.24 -9.06
N VAL A 167 1.24 11.17 -8.31
CA VAL A 167 1.07 11.17 -6.84
C VAL A 167 1.93 12.25 -6.18
N SER A 168 3.20 12.39 -6.59
CA SER A 168 4.10 13.43 -6.06
C SER A 168 3.52 14.85 -6.25
N THR A 169 2.83 15.11 -7.37
CA THR A 169 2.16 16.41 -7.60
C THR A 169 0.92 16.65 -6.75
N LEU A 170 0.27 15.58 -6.26
CA LEU A 170 -0.92 15.65 -5.41
C LEU A 170 -0.60 15.83 -3.93
N MET A 171 0.65 15.59 -3.53
CA MET A 171 1.08 15.76 -2.14
C MET A 171 0.92 17.21 -1.69
N PRO A 172 0.68 17.46 -0.38
CA PRO A 172 0.57 18.81 0.16
C PRO A 172 1.77 19.68 -0.25
N GLY A 173 1.56 20.98 -0.48
CA GLY A 173 2.62 21.86 -1.01
C GLY A 173 3.86 21.97 -0.11
N TRP A 174 3.72 21.67 1.19
CA TRP A 174 4.81 21.60 2.17
C TRP A 174 5.51 20.24 2.23
N TRP A 175 4.97 19.20 1.59
CA TRP A 175 5.62 17.89 1.54
C TRP A 175 6.91 18.00 0.72
N PRO A 176 8.06 17.53 1.24
CA PRO A 176 9.33 17.64 0.53
C PRO A 176 9.29 16.97 -0.85
N ARG A 177 9.99 17.57 -1.82
CA ARG A 177 10.11 17.05 -3.18
C ARG A 177 11.53 16.54 -3.41
N ALA A 178 11.63 15.52 -4.25
CA ALA A 178 12.93 15.13 -4.81
C ALA A 178 13.49 16.29 -5.65
N GLU A 179 14.81 16.43 -5.65
CA GLU A 179 15.52 17.35 -6.55
C GLU A 179 15.48 16.90 -8.01
#